data_AF-A0A101QEN3-F1
#
_entry.id   AF-A0A101QEN3-F1
#
_cell.length_a   1.000
_cell.length_b   1.000
_cell.length_c   1.000
_cell.angle_alpha   90.00
_cell.angle_beta   90.00
_cell.angle_gamma   90.00
#
_symmetry.space_group_name_H-M   'P 1'
#
loop_
_entity.id
_entity.type
_entity.pdbx_description
1 polymer ?
#
loop_
_entity_poly.entity_id
_entity_poly.type
_entity_poly.pdbx_seq_one_letter_code
_entity_poly.pdbx_strand_id
1 'polypeptide(L)'
;MNGTPSTQDADDRVDTTLTGSWASFSAGPPVVLRIEGSRVELLGESHCRGTLSKEDGGHVIRLKCDDGNTDRTLGKIYRSGTSTMTVDWEGFGADSMQRTDSESFIG
;
A
#
# COMPACT_ATOMS: atom_id res chain seq x y z
N MET A 1 -31.12 11.58 -27.09
CA MET A 1 -30.89 10.63 -25.98
C MET A 1 -29.65 11.12 -25.25
N ASN A 2 -29.82 11.88 -24.16
CA ASN A 2 -28.70 12.39 -23.36
C ASN A 2 -28.34 11.34 -22.31
N GLY A 3 -27.30 10.56 -22.57
CA GLY A 3 -26.66 9.73 -21.55
C GLY A 3 -25.68 10.59 -20.77
N THR A 4 -26.05 10.96 -19.55
CA THR A 4 -25.09 11.40 -18.53
C THR A 4 -24.01 10.33 -18.41
N PRO A 5 -22.70 10.64 -18.45
CA PRO A 5 -21.68 9.67 -18.13
C PRO A 5 -21.86 9.32 -16.64
N SER A 6 -22.39 8.13 -16.38
CA SER A 6 -22.54 7.60 -15.03
C SER A 6 -21.18 7.62 -14.33
N THR A 7 -21.11 8.31 -13.19
CA THR A 7 -20.00 8.37 -12.24
C THR A 7 -19.77 7.00 -11.57
N GLN A 8 -19.58 5.95 -12.37
CA GLN A 8 -19.44 4.56 -11.89
C GLN A 8 -18.02 4.01 -12.02
N ASP A 9 -17.09 4.73 -12.64
CA ASP A 9 -15.67 4.33 -12.65
C ASP A 9 -14.86 4.91 -11.46
N ALA A 10 -15.43 5.81 -10.67
CA ALA A 10 -14.70 6.48 -9.58
C ALA A 10 -14.55 5.61 -8.32
N ASP A 11 -15.38 4.57 -8.18
CA ASP A 11 -15.41 3.74 -6.98
C ASP A 11 -14.48 2.52 -7.06
N ASP A 12 -14.03 2.12 -8.24
CA ASP A 12 -13.07 1.00 -8.43
C ASP A 12 -11.60 1.44 -8.52
N ARG A 13 -11.34 2.75 -8.49
CA ARG A 13 -9.96 3.26 -8.56
C ARG A 13 -9.33 3.21 -7.17
N VAL A 14 -8.13 2.62 -7.12
CA VAL A 14 -7.22 2.71 -5.98
C VAL A 14 -7.06 4.18 -5.60
N ASP A 15 -7.14 4.52 -4.31
CA ASP A 15 -6.96 5.89 -3.84
C ASP A 15 -5.58 6.38 -4.27
N THR A 16 -5.56 7.36 -5.18
CA THR A 16 -4.33 7.88 -5.77
C THR A 16 -3.42 8.51 -4.72
N THR A 17 -3.97 8.93 -3.58
CA THR A 17 -3.17 9.47 -2.46
C THR A 17 -2.32 8.41 -1.76
N LEU A 18 -2.55 7.12 -2.02
CA LEU A 18 -1.67 6.04 -1.57
C LEU A 18 -0.43 5.89 -2.44
N THR A 19 -0.44 6.42 -3.66
CA THR A 19 0.70 6.37 -4.58
C THR A 19 1.88 7.12 -3.98
N GLY A 20 3.00 6.44 -3.82
CA GLY A 20 4.15 6.97 -3.10
C GLY A 20 5.07 5.86 -2.57
N SER A 21 6.10 6.28 -1.87
CA SER A 21 6.99 5.39 -1.12
C SER A 21 6.73 5.58 0.37
N TRP A 22 6.65 4.47 1.09
CA TRP A 22 6.31 4.45 2.50
C TRP A 22 7.28 3.53 3.23
N ALA A 23 7.80 3.93 4.39
CA ALA A 23 8.73 3.11 5.16
C ALA A 23 8.17 2.77 6.54
N SER A 24 8.40 1.55 7.00
CA SER A 24 8.16 1.14 8.38
C SER A 24 9.47 0.80 9.07
N PHE A 25 9.57 1.22 10.34
CA PHE A 25 10.70 0.93 11.22
C PHE A 25 10.26 0.26 12.53
N SER A 26 8.96 -0.02 12.69
CA SER A 26 8.35 -0.37 13.98
C SER A 26 8.26 -1.88 14.24
N ALA A 27 8.36 -2.72 13.22
CA ALA A 27 8.10 -4.15 13.33
C ALA A 27 9.20 -4.99 12.63
N GLY A 28 10.37 -5.02 13.27
CA GLY A 28 11.54 -5.75 12.76
C GLY A 28 12.38 -4.92 11.80
N PRO A 29 13.10 -5.58 10.87
CA PRO A 29 13.94 -4.90 9.88
C PRO A 29 13.16 -3.87 9.07
N PRO A 30 13.80 -2.74 8.71
CA PRO A 30 13.12 -1.67 7.99
C PRO A 30 12.61 -2.18 6.64
N VAL A 31 11.36 -1.85 6.33
CA VAL A 31 10.73 -2.18 5.05
C VAL A 31 10.28 -0.92 4.34
N VAL A 32 10.30 -0.95 3.01
CA VAL A 32 9.80 0.11 2.14
C VAL A 32 8.70 -0.45 1.24
N LEU A 33 7.50 0.09 1.37
CA LEU A 33 6.37 -0.17 0.49
C LEU A 33 6.28 0.93 -0.57
N ARG A 34 6.42 0.56 -1.83
CA ARG A 34 6.21 1.42 -3.00
C ARG A 34 4.87 1.09 -3.63
N ILE A 35 4.04 2.11 -3.81
CA ILE A 35 2.72 2.00 -4.47
C ILE A 35 2.75 2.89 -5.72
N GLU A 36 2.47 2.30 -6.87
CA GLU A 36 2.37 2.99 -8.16
C GLU A 36 1.06 2.60 -8.84
N GLY A 37 0.03 3.43 -8.66
CA GLY A 37 -1.33 3.09 -9.10
C GLY A 37 -1.82 1.81 -8.42
N SER A 38 -2.00 0.74 -9.20
CA SER A 38 -2.40 -0.57 -8.68
C SER A 38 -1.22 -1.53 -8.44
N ARG A 39 0.03 -1.14 -8.75
CA ARG A 39 1.22 -1.97 -8.51
C ARG A 39 1.79 -1.67 -7.12
N VAL A 40 2.21 -2.72 -6.44
CA VAL A 40 2.83 -2.62 -5.11
C VAL A 40 4.11 -3.44 -5.07
N GLU A 41 5.15 -2.86 -4.49
CA GLU A 41 6.41 -3.53 -4.19
C GLU A 41 6.77 -3.29 -2.73
N LEU A 42 7.14 -4.35 -2.03
CA LEU A 42 7.67 -4.31 -0.67
C LEU A 42 9.13 -4.74 -0.72
N LEU A 43 10.00 -3.84 -0.26
CA LEU A 43 11.45 -4.01 -0.19
C LEU A 43 11.86 -4.11 1.28
N GLY A 44 12.68 -5.09 1.61
CA GLY A 44 13.17 -5.31 2.98
C GLY A 44 14.14 -6.47 2.97
N GLU A 45 14.01 -7.41 3.92
CA GLU A 45 14.71 -8.70 3.86
C GLU A 45 14.30 -9.53 2.64
N SER A 46 12.99 -9.54 2.35
CA SER A 46 12.41 -10.16 1.17
C SER A 46 11.97 -9.09 0.19
N HIS A 47 12.06 -9.38 -1.10
CA HIS A 47 11.43 -8.57 -2.14
C HIS A 47 10.10 -9.20 -2.52
N CYS A 48 9.01 -8.47 -2.28
CA CYS A 48 7.66 -8.92 -2.57
C CYS A 48 6.97 -7.98 -3.54
N ARG A 49 6.26 -8.52 -4.53
CA ARG A 49 5.60 -7.75 -5.58
C ARG A 49 4.16 -8.18 -5.73
N GLY A 50 3.29 -7.25 -6.09
CA GLY A 50 1.91 -7.57 -6.37
C GLY A 50 1.07 -6.33 -6.62
N THR A 51 -0.16 -6.35 -6.09
CA THR A 51 -1.17 -5.36 -6.45
C THR A 51 -1.91 -4.78 -5.26
N LEU A 52 -2.40 -3.56 -5.47
CA LEU A 52 -3.34 -2.88 -4.61
C LEU A 52 -4.70 -2.92 -5.27
N SER A 53 -5.70 -3.42 -4.55
CA SER A 53 -7.09 -3.47 -5.00
C SER A 53 -7.97 -2.74 -3.99
N LYS A 54 -9.11 -2.23 -4.44
CA LYS A 54 -10.15 -1.73 -3.53
C LYS A 54 -11.17 -2.86 -3.31
N GLU A 55 -11.47 -3.15 -2.06
CA GLU A 55 -12.45 -4.16 -1.64
C GLU A 55 -13.43 -3.50 -0.67
N ASP A 56 -14.57 -4.17 -0.39
CA ASP A 56 -15.55 -3.70 0.59
C ASP A 56 -14.89 -3.56 1.97
N GLY A 57 -14.58 -2.32 2.37
CA GLY A 57 -13.91 -2.00 3.62
C GLY A 57 -12.49 -1.40 3.50
N GLY A 58 -11.97 -1.16 2.29
CA GLY A 58 -10.75 -0.37 2.10
C GLY A 58 -9.84 -0.85 0.97
N HIS A 59 -8.55 -0.56 1.09
CA HIS A 59 -7.54 -1.00 0.14
C HIS A 59 -6.81 -2.24 0.65
N VAL A 60 -6.71 -3.25 -0.22
CA VAL A 60 -6.09 -4.54 0.07
C VAL A 60 -4.87 -4.75 -0.81
N ILE A 61 -3.74 -5.01 -0.17
CA ILE A 61 -2.47 -5.38 -0.78
C ILE A 61 -2.41 -6.90 -0.89
N ARG A 62 -2.04 -7.41 -2.06
CA ARG A 62 -1.74 -8.82 -2.31
C ARG A 62 -0.36 -8.92 -2.94
N LEU A 63 0.60 -9.52 -2.25
CA LEU A 63 1.99 -9.68 -2.68
C LEU A 63 2.39 -11.14 -2.80
N LYS A 64 3.40 -11.37 -3.62
CA LYS A 64 4.16 -12.60 -3.69
C LYS A 64 5.64 -12.27 -3.50
N CYS A 65 6.27 -12.92 -2.53
CA CYS A 65 7.70 -12.76 -2.25
C CYS A 65 8.56 -13.69 -3.11
N ASP A 66 9.70 -13.19 -3.59
CA ASP A 66 10.60 -13.92 -4.48
C ASP A 66 11.27 -15.13 -3.78
N ASP A 67 11.38 -15.10 -2.45
CA ASP A 67 11.94 -16.14 -1.59
C ASP A 67 10.91 -17.14 -1.05
N GLY A 68 9.62 -16.95 -1.39
CA GLY A 68 8.52 -17.78 -0.90
C GLY A 68 8.02 -17.43 0.50
N ASN A 69 8.51 -16.34 1.12
CA ASN A 69 7.99 -15.85 2.39
C ASN A 69 6.50 -15.50 2.24
N THR A 70 5.70 -15.91 3.23
CA THR A 70 4.26 -15.62 3.29
C THR A 70 3.93 -14.49 4.25
N ASP A 71 4.89 -14.05 5.04
CA ASP A 71 4.76 -12.85 5.86
C ASP A 71 4.54 -11.64 4.97
N ARG A 72 3.67 -10.73 5.39
CA ARG A 72 3.36 -9.49 4.65
C ARG A 72 2.90 -9.73 3.20
N THR A 73 2.19 -10.82 2.94
CA THR A 73 1.64 -11.11 1.59
C THR A 73 0.19 -10.66 1.39
N LEU A 74 -0.59 -10.52 2.46
CA LEU A 74 -1.97 -10.05 2.41
C LEU A 74 -2.17 -8.98 3.47
N GLY A 75 -2.44 -7.74 3.05
CA GLY A 75 -2.47 -6.59 3.96
C GLY A 75 -3.63 -5.64 3.71
N LYS A 76 -4.22 -5.08 4.76
CA LYS A 76 -5.26 -4.04 4.68
C LYS A 76 -4.66 -2.69 5.04
N ILE A 77 -4.91 -1.68 4.21
CA ILE A 77 -4.42 -0.32 4.44
C ILE A 77 -5.44 0.50 5.22
N TYR A 78 -4.98 1.09 6.32
CA TYR A 78 -5.69 2.08 7.12
C TYR A 78 -4.91 3.39 7.09
N ARG A 79 -5.45 4.44 6.44
CA ARG A 79 -4.83 5.77 6.56
C ARG A 79 -5.14 6.38 7.92
N SER A 80 -4.09 6.85 8.59
CA SER A 80 -4.19 7.62 9.83
C SER A 80 -3.88 9.12 9.63
N GLY A 81 -3.32 9.49 8.46
CA GLY A 81 -3.00 10.86 8.10
C GLY A 81 -2.65 11.00 6.62
N THR A 82 -2.08 12.15 6.24
CA THR A 82 -1.61 12.42 4.86
C THR A 82 -0.27 11.77 4.55
N SER A 83 0.61 11.68 5.54
CA SER A 83 1.94 11.09 5.46
C SER A 83 2.11 9.86 6.35
N THR A 84 1.03 9.37 6.96
CA THR A 84 1.05 8.18 7.82
C THR A 84 -0.07 7.22 7.45
N MET A 85 0.26 5.93 7.43
CA MET A 85 -0.71 4.86 7.27
C MET A 85 -0.27 3.63 8.05
N THR A 86 -1.21 2.72 8.27
CA THR A 86 -0.96 1.42 8.87
C THR A 86 -1.34 0.36 7.85
N VAL A 87 -0.48 -0.65 7.67
CA VAL A 87 -0.80 -1.84 6.91
C VAL A 87 -0.94 -3.00 7.89
N ASP A 88 -2.14 -3.54 8.01
CA ASP A 88 -2.42 -4.71 8.84
C ASP A 88 -2.28 -5.98 8.00
N TRP A 89 -1.22 -6.74 8.25
CA TRP A 89 -0.89 -7.96 7.53
C TRP A 89 -1.52 -9.18 8.19
N GLU A 90 -2.26 -9.97 7.40
CA GLU A 90 -2.90 -11.18 7.89
C GLU A 90 -1.86 -12.18 8.43
N GLY A 91 -2.00 -12.56 9.70
CA GLY A 91 -1.10 -13.52 10.37
C GLY A 91 0.24 -12.95 10.85
N PHE A 92 0.61 -11.72 10.45
CA PHE A 92 1.87 -11.07 10.85
C PHE A 92 1.66 -9.87 11.78
N GLY A 93 0.56 -9.14 11.62
CA GLY A 93 0.22 -7.94 12.40
C GLY A 93 0.47 -6.64 11.64
N ALA A 94 0.49 -5.52 12.37
CA ALA A 94 0.43 -4.19 11.76
C ALA A 94 1.79 -3.49 11.65
N ASP A 95 2.11 -3.00 10.45
CA ASP A 95 3.22 -2.08 10.19
C ASP A 95 2.71 -0.64 10.17
N SER A 96 3.28 0.23 11.01
CA SER A 96 3.09 1.67 10.87
C SER A 96 4.06 2.20 9.83
N MET A 97 3.54 2.85 8.79
CA MET A 97 4.28 3.34 7.65
C MET A 97 4.24 4.87 7.56
N GLN A 98 5.38 5.45 7.23
CA GLN A 98 5.56 6.89 7.00
C GLN A 98 5.92 7.14 5.54
N ARG A 99 5.30 8.14 4.92
CA ARG A 99 5.62 8.53 3.55
C ARG A 99 7.07 9.04 3.48
N THR A 100 7.83 8.58 2.50
CA THR A 100 9.25 8.91 2.28
C THR A 100 9.49 9.74 1.03
N ASP A 101 8.54 9.77 0.09
CA ASP A 101 8.63 10.58 -1.13
C ASP A 101 8.25 12.05 -0.93
N SER A 102 7.89 12.46 0.30
CA SER A 102 7.64 13.87 0.60
C SER A 102 8.89 14.70 0.28
N GLU A 103 8.69 15.80 -0.46
CA GLU A 103 9.68 16.78 -0.92
C GLU A 103 10.39 17.53 0.22
N SER A 104 10.99 16.79 1.16
CA SER A 104 11.69 17.32 2.32
C SER A 104 13.05 16.65 2.53
N PHE A 105 13.60 16.03 1.48
CA PHE A 105 14.99 15.55 1.46
C PHE A 105 15.88 16.36 0.50
N ILE A 106 15.61 17.66 0.37
CA ILE A 106 16.62 18.65 -0.04
C ILE A 106 16.71 19.68 1.07
N GLY A 107 17.64 19.45 1.98
CA GLY A 107 18.17 20.41 2.95
C GLY A 107 19.68 20.34 2.91
#